data_AF-A0A8J5CL63-F1
#
_entry.id   AF-A0A8J5CL63-F1
#
_cell.length_a   1.000
_cell.length_b   1.000
_cell.length_c   1.000
_cell.angle_alpha   90.00
_cell.angle_beta   90.00
_cell.angle_gamma   90.00
#
_symmetry.space_group_name_H-M   'P 1'
#
loop_
_entity.id
_entity.type
_entity.pdbx_description
1 polymer ?
#
loop_
_entity_poly.entity_id
_entity_poly.type
_entity_poly.pdbx_seq_one_letter_code
_entity_poly.pdbx_strand_id
1 'polypeptide(L)'
;MTHFLHFNIDTLLLQHNCNHLIVVGYMNQHLVARQFEDLLTEYGLNNHVNFPTHISGSSLDPVITDLPEEVITCLPLGMVGSSDHSAVLTTISTTVVRDEATARVNWL
;
A
#
# COMPACT_ATOMS: atom_id res chain seq x y z
N MET A 1 4.39 9.88 -15.68
CA MET A 1 3.74 9.20 -14.55
C MET A 1 4.63 9.20 -13.30
N THR A 2 5.91 8.85 -13.42
CA THR A 2 6.87 8.90 -12.27
C THR A 2 6.99 10.25 -11.61
N HIS A 3 7.23 11.31 -12.39
CA HIS A 3 7.36 12.67 -11.83
C HIS A 3 6.08 13.13 -11.10
N PHE A 4 4.92 12.60 -11.48
CA PHE A 4 3.67 12.89 -10.78
C PHE A 4 3.64 12.17 -9.43
N LEU A 5 3.98 10.88 -9.37
CA LEU A 5 3.97 10.13 -8.10
C LEU A 5 5.00 10.65 -7.09
N HIS A 6 6.24 10.92 -7.51
CA HIS A 6 7.27 11.47 -6.61
C HIS A 6 6.80 12.81 -6.01
N PHE A 7 6.37 13.75 -6.87
CA PHE A 7 5.88 15.06 -6.41
C PHE A 7 4.73 14.95 -5.40
N ASN A 8 3.76 14.06 -5.64
CA ASN A 8 2.63 13.89 -4.74
C ASN A 8 3.03 13.20 -3.43
N ILE A 9 3.91 12.19 -3.47
CA ILE A 9 4.42 11.54 -2.26
C ILE A 9 5.23 12.53 -1.43
N ASP A 10 6.16 13.27 -2.04
CA ASP A 10 6.93 14.31 -1.36
C ASP A 10 6.02 15.35 -0.71
N THR A 11 5.01 15.81 -1.46
CA THR A 11 4.04 16.79 -0.94
C THR A 11 3.29 16.23 0.26
N LEU A 12 2.81 14.98 0.20
CA LEU A 12 2.11 14.34 1.31
C LEU A 12 3.01 14.17 2.54
N LEU A 13 4.26 13.72 2.36
CA LEU A 13 5.21 13.53 3.45
C LEU A 13 5.70 14.86 4.06
N LEU A 14 5.82 15.92 3.25
CA LEU A 14 6.21 17.25 3.74
C LEU A 14 5.06 17.99 4.42
N GLN A 15 3.84 17.87 3.90
CA GLN A 15 2.67 18.57 4.44
C GLN A 15 2.06 17.87 5.64
N HIS A 16 2.21 16.55 5.73
CA HIS A 16 1.62 15.74 6.77
C HIS A 16 2.73 14.94 7.46
N ASN A 17 2.81 15.05 8.79
CA ASN A 17 3.66 14.19 9.62
C ASN A 17 3.08 12.76 9.68
N CYS A 18 3.03 12.09 8.53
CA CYS A 18 2.62 10.70 8.41
C CYS A 18 3.76 9.81 8.84
N ASN A 19 3.49 8.87 9.75
CA ASN A 19 4.46 7.86 10.16
C ASN A 19 4.62 6.75 9.12
N HIS A 20 3.54 6.47 8.36
CA HIS A 20 3.47 5.41 7.36
C HIS A 20 2.70 5.89 6.13
N LEU A 21 3.05 5.35 4.97
CA LEU A 21 2.45 5.63 3.68
C LEU A 21 1.87 4.34 3.11
N ILE A 22 0.62 4.40 2.65
CA ILE A 22 -0.01 3.30 1.90
C ILE A 22 -0.59 3.91 0.62
N VAL A 23 -0.17 3.40 -0.53
CA VAL A 23 -0.73 3.79 -1.83
C VAL A 23 -1.35 2.56 -2.48
N VAL A 24 -2.62 2.70 -2.87
CA VAL A 24 -3.40 1.65 -3.54
C VAL A 24 -3.98 2.25 -4.81
N GLY A 25 -3.90 1.51 -5.91
CA GLY A 25 -4.59 1.88 -7.13
C GLY A 25 -4.06 1.18 -8.36
N TYR A 26 -4.72 1.45 -9.49
CA TYR A 26 -4.31 0.97 -10.80
C TYR A 26 -3.15 1.81 -11.32
N MET A 27 -1.95 1.21 -11.38
CA MET A 27 -0.72 1.94 -11.72
C MET A 27 -0.14 1.61 -13.09
N ASN A 28 -0.59 0.52 -13.74
CA ASN A 28 0.00 0.05 -15.00
C ASN A 28 1.53 -0.08 -14.92
N GLN A 29 2.05 -0.48 -13.76
CA GLN A 29 3.48 -0.45 -13.48
C GLN A 29 4.31 -1.29 -14.46
N HIS A 30 3.73 -2.32 -15.09
CA HIS A 30 4.38 -3.10 -16.13
C HIS A 30 4.85 -2.27 -17.35
N LEU A 31 4.17 -1.16 -17.67
CA LEU A 31 4.58 -0.24 -18.76
C LEU A 31 5.78 0.63 -18.37
N VAL A 32 6.07 0.73 -17.07
CA VAL A 32 7.09 1.60 -16.48
C VAL A 32 7.83 0.87 -15.36
N ALA A 33 8.18 -0.40 -15.57
CA ALA A 33 8.64 -1.28 -14.49
C ALA A 33 9.87 -0.73 -13.76
N ARG A 34 10.88 -0.26 -14.50
CA ARG A 34 12.10 0.31 -13.92
C ARG A 34 11.80 1.53 -13.04
N GLN A 35 11.00 2.42 -13.57
CA GLN A 35 10.56 3.63 -12.89
C GLN A 35 9.74 3.35 -11.62
N PHE A 36 8.96 2.27 -11.63
CA PHE A 36 8.22 1.81 -10.46
C PHE A 36 9.17 1.25 -9.40
N GLU A 37 10.15 0.42 -9.77
CA GLU A 37 11.18 -0.07 -8.85
C GLU A 37 12.06 1.06 -8.27
N ASP A 38 12.40 2.06 -9.09
CA ASP A 38 13.14 3.25 -8.65
C ASP A 38 12.33 4.01 -7.58
N LEU A 39 11.02 4.21 -7.80
CA LEU A 39 10.10 4.83 -6.83
C LEU A 39 10.05 4.02 -5.52
N LEU A 40 9.89 2.70 -5.60
CA LEU A 40 9.85 1.83 -4.42
C LEU A 40 11.15 1.96 -3.61
N THR A 41 12.29 1.95 -4.30
CA THR A 41 13.61 2.06 -3.67
C THR A 41 13.82 3.43 -3.01
N GLU A 42 13.46 4.52 -3.70
CA GLU A 42 13.67 5.89 -3.21
C GLU A 42 12.89 6.18 -1.92
N TYR A 43 11.65 5.69 -1.83
CA TYR A 43 10.78 5.91 -0.67
C TYR A 43 10.76 4.75 0.34
N GLY A 44 11.56 3.69 0.12
CA GLY A 44 11.59 2.52 1.00
C GLY A 44 10.25 1.76 1.06
N LEU A 45 9.53 1.69 -0.06
CA LEU A 45 8.22 1.04 -0.16
C LEU A 45 8.34 -0.36 -0.74
N ASN A 46 7.44 -1.26 -0.33
CA ASN A 46 7.32 -2.61 -0.88
C ASN A 46 5.96 -2.78 -1.55
N ASN A 47 5.91 -3.49 -2.68
CA ASN A 47 4.64 -3.95 -3.26
C ASN A 47 4.23 -5.30 -2.66
N HIS A 48 3.05 -5.35 -2.05
CA HIS A 48 2.53 -6.55 -1.39
C HIS A 48 1.61 -7.40 -2.28
N VAL A 49 1.36 -6.98 -3.52
CA VAL A 49 0.58 -7.75 -4.50
C VAL A 49 1.51 -8.54 -5.41
N ASN A 50 1.56 -9.86 -5.20
CA ASN A 50 2.41 -10.81 -5.94
C ASN A 50 1.60 -11.77 -6.84
N PHE A 51 0.33 -11.48 -7.07
CA PHE A 51 -0.58 -12.28 -7.90
C PHE A 51 -1.16 -11.44 -9.05
N PRO A 52 -1.65 -12.08 -10.14
CA PRO A 52 -2.35 -11.38 -11.21
C PRO A 52 -3.58 -10.65 -10.71
N THR A 53 -3.75 -9.39 -11.14
CA THR A 53 -4.94 -8.59 -10.85
C THR A 53 -5.78 -8.34 -12.10
N HIS A 54 -5.27 -8.63 -13.30
CA HIS A 54 -5.98 -8.47 -14.56
C HIS A 54 -6.15 -9.82 -15.29
N ILE A 55 -7.22 -9.99 -16.08
CA ILE A 55 -7.52 -11.24 -16.83
C ILE A 55 -6.40 -11.69 -17.78
N SER A 56 -5.52 -10.78 -18.20
CA SER A 56 -4.34 -11.12 -19.02
C SER A 56 -3.25 -11.86 -18.25
N GLY A 57 -3.39 -12.03 -16.93
CA GLY A 57 -2.35 -12.54 -16.06
C GLY A 57 -1.38 -11.48 -15.51
N SER A 58 -1.61 -10.20 -15.83
CA SER A 58 -0.78 -9.09 -15.35
C SER A 58 -1.17 -8.65 -13.93
N SER A 59 -0.19 -8.18 -13.15
CA SER A 59 -0.42 -7.46 -11.88
C SER A 59 -0.30 -5.97 -12.14
N LEU A 60 -1.41 -5.25 -12.03
CA LEU A 60 -1.54 -3.82 -12.40
C LEU A 60 -2.03 -2.94 -11.25
N ASP A 61 -2.47 -3.56 -10.16
CA ASP A 61 -3.11 -2.92 -9.02
C ASP A 61 -2.27 -3.16 -7.76
N PRO A 62 -1.08 -2.54 -7.66
CA PRO A 62 -0.19 -2.76 -6.54
C PRO A 62 -0.76 -2.14 -5.26
N VAL A 63 -0.33 -2.70 -4.14
CA VAL A 63 -0.49 -2.12 -2.80
C VAL A 63 0.92 -1.85 -2.32
N ILE A 64 1.33 -0.58 -2.30
CA ILE A 64 2.69 -0.19 -1.93
C ILE A 64 2.70 0.52 -0.58
N THR A 65 3.59 0.13 0.32
CA THR A 65 3.71 0.72 1.65
C THR A 65 5.10 0.52 2.26
N ASP A 66 5.45 1.34 3.24
CA ASP A 66 6.64 1.21 4.10
C ASP A 66 6.41 0.23 5.28
N LEU A 67 5.21 -0.33 5.40
CA LEU A 67 4.90 -1.32 6.44
C LEU A 67 5.64 -2.65 6.21
N PRO A 68 6.06 -3.31 7.30
CA PRO A 68 6.74 -4.60 7.21
C PRO A 68 5.78 -5.71 6.78
N GLU A 69 6.28 -6.75 6.09
CA GLU A 69 5.45 -7.82 5.53
C GLU A 69 4.64 -8.57 6.60
N GLU A 70 5.09 -8.61 7.85
CA GLU A 70 4.42 -9.30 8.95
C GLU A 70 3.10 -8.65 9.36
N VAL A 71 2.88 -7.36 9.03
CA VAL A 71 1.68 -6.63 9.42
C VAL A 71 0.71 -6.39 8.27
N ILE A 72 1.05 -6.79 7.04
CA ILE A 72 0.21 -6.57 5.87
C ILE A 72 0.04 -7.87 5.07
N THR A 73 -1.19 -8.15 4.69
CA THR A 73 -1.51 -9.28 3.80
C THR A 73 -2.42 -8.81 2.68
N CYS A 74 -2.15 -9.29 1.46
CA CYS A 74 -2.96 -9.04 0.28
C CYS A 74 -3.49 -10.37 -0.27
N LEU A 75 -4.78 -10.42 -0.57
CA LEU A 75 -5.44 -11.60 -1.14
C LEU A 75 -6.30 -11.24 -2.35
N PRO A 76 -6.33 -12.06 -3.41
CA PRO A 76 -7.27 -11.87 -4.51
C PRO A 76 -8.68 -12.30 -4.08
N LEU A 77 -9.67 -11.45 -4.32
CA LEU A 77 -11.10 -11.79 -4.14
C LEU A 77 -11.76 -12.24 -5.44
N GLY A 78 -11.03 -12.22 -6.57
CA GLY A 78 -11.55 -12.53 -7.90
C GLY A 78 -12.22 -11.33 -8.58
N MET A 79 -12.81 -11.58 -9.74
CA MET A 79 -13.42 -10.55 -10.58
C MET A 79 -14.66 -9.93 -9.92
N VAL A 80 -14.79 -8.61 -10.02
CA VAL A 80 -15.96 -7.88 -9.54
C VAL A 80 -16.89 -7.59 -10.72
N GLY A 81 -18.00 -8.31 -10.78
CA GLY A 81 -19.01 -8.13 -11.84
C GLY A 81 -18.43 -8.41 -13.23
N SER A 82 -18.47 -7.40 -14.10
CA SER A 82 -17.94 -7.46 -15.47
C SER A 82 -16.55 -6.85 -15.63
N SER A 83 -15.86 -6.52 -14.53
CA SER A 83 -14.51 -6.00 -14.58
C SER A 83 -13.52 -7.07 -15.03
N ASP A 84 -12.57 -6.66 -15.86
CA ASP A 84 -11.36 -7.40 -16.22
C ASP A 84 -10.27 -7.33 -15.12
N HIS A 85 -10.53 -6.61 -14.03
CA HIS A 85 -9.72 -6.59 -12.82
C HIS A 85 -10.32 -7.42 -11.68
N SER A 86 -9.44 -8.04 -10.91
CA SER A 86 -9.75 -8.70 -9.65
C SER A 86 -9.67 -7.72 -8.49
N ALA A 87 -10.61 -7.81 -7.55
CA ALA A 87 -10.49 -7.08 -6.29
C ALA A 87 -9.35 -7.62 -5.44
N VAL A 88 -8.62 -6.72 -4.78
CA VAL A 88 -7.57 -7.02 -3.82
C VAL A 88 -8.10 -6.71 -2.42
N LEU A 89 -8.11 -7.72 -1.55
CA LEU A 89 -8.33 -7.54 -0.11
C LEU A 89 -6.99 -7.30 0.58
N THR A 90 -6.80 -6.10 1.11
CA THR A 90 -5.64 -5.76 1.93
C THR A 90 -6.05 -5.73 3.40
N THR A 91 -5.39 -6.54 4.23
CA THR A 91 -5.57 -6.50 5.69
C THR A 91 -4.30 -5.99 6.33
N ILE A 92 -4.43 -4.95 7.17
CA ILE A 92 -3.32 -4.32 7.89
C ILE A 92 -3.53 -4.52 9.39
N SER A 93 -2.58 -5.18 10.03
CA SER A 93 -2.53 -5.35 11.47
C SER A 93 -1.97 -4.08 12.10
N THR A 94 -2.85 -3.20 12.56
CA THR A 94 -2.47 -2.09 13.43
C THR A 94 -2.49 -2.61 14.85
N THR A 95 -1.40 -3.19 15.32
CA THR A 95 -1.25 -3.51 16.74
C THR A 95 -1.32 -2.21 17.52
N VAL A 96 -2.53 -1.83 17.95
CA VAL A 96 -2.67 -0.97 19.11
C VAL A 96 -2.33 -1.86 20.28
N VAL A 97 -1.04 -1.96 20.60
CA VAL A 97 -0.66 -2.24 21.97
C VAL A 97 -1.14 -1.01 22.73
N ARG A 98 -2.43 -0.98 23.10
CA ARG A 98 -2.77 -0.40 24.37
C ARG A 98 -1.94 -1.26 25.30
N ASP A 99 -0.81 -0.71 25.77
CA ASP A 99 -0.27 -1.13 27.05
C ASP A 99 -1.49 -1.41 27.91
N GLU A 100 -1.60 -2.64 28.44
CA GLU A 100 -2.64 -2.97 29.40
C GLU A 100 -2.76 -1.75 30.28
N ALA A 101 -3.90 -1.04 30.17
CA ALA A 101 -4.02 0.26 30.75
C ALA A 101 -3.67 0.05 32.21
N THR A 102 -2.47 0.49 32.63
CA THR A 102 -2.18 0.62 34.04
C THR A 102 -3.28 1.57 34.44
N ALA A 103 -4.28 1.06 35.17
CA ALA A 103 -5.50 1.77 35.45
C ALA A 103 -5.11 3.07 36.16
N ARG A 104 -4.88 4.13 35.39
CA ARG A 104 -4.61 5.46 35.92
C ARG A 104 -5.98 6.04 36.13
N VAL A 105 -6.50 5.76 37.33
CA VAL A 105 -7.58 6.54 37.92
C VAL A 105 -7.03 7.96 38.08
N ASN A 106 -7.29 8.80 37.10
CA ASN A 106 -7.10 10.23 37.26
C ASN A 106 -8.38 10.78 37.89
N TRP A 107 -8.29 11.13 39.17
CA TRP A 107 -9.26 12.02 39.79
C TRP A 107 -8.91 13.46 39.38
N LEU A 108 -9.79 14.08 38.59
CA LEU A 108 -10.06 15.51 38.62
C LEU A 108 -11.57 15.72 38.68
#